data_AF-X0UBV6-F1
#
_entry.id   AF-X0UBV6-F1
#
_cell.length_a   1.000
_cell.length_b   1.000
_cell.length_c   1.000
_cell.angle_alpha   90.00
_cell.angle_beta   90.00
_cell.angle_gamma   90.00
#
_symmetry.space_group_name_H-M   'P 1'
#
loop_
_entity.id
_entity.type
_entity.pdbx_description
1 polymer ?
#
loop_
_entity_poly.entity_id
_entity_poly.type
_entity_poly.pdbx_seq_one_letter_code
_entity_poly.pdbx_strand_id
1 'polypeptide(L)'
;HAPSSHAIRMTWDHASPPSYMINEDICTKCDLCQEICPTGAIDLNRTEEEIVLTVDEVTWATGFREADLSKLEEFGSGTHPDIMSAMEFEEWISEAGPNRGDIRKKSSLSTPQSIAFIQCAGARDKRMFPYCATVCCMHALKQARWLKKRSSQTRCTIFYTDMRTVGTNYYEYAQRAMEEAELELIRGRPGLILPLPKKEGIGIRYENTMTQKIEIRKFDMVVLNGALEPWLRQMDPEQKGIPSLDNHGFLAKEGNGISNLACGFS
;
A
#
# COMPACT_ATOMS: atom_id res chain seq x y z
N HIS A 1 2.82 -9.78 0.01
CA HIS A 1 2.94 -11.25 -0.02
C HIS A 1 4.03 -11.70 0.93
N ALA A 2 3.70 -12.50 1.96
CA ALA A 2 4.73 -13.35 2.56
C ALA A 2 5.27 -14.25 1.43
N PRO A 3 6.59 -14.45 1.28
CA PRO A 3 7.10 -15.36 0.27
C PRO A 3 6.50 -16.73 0.59
N SER A 4 5.56 -17.19 -0.24
CA SER A 4 5.16 -18.58 -0.21
C SER A 4 6.42 -19.38 -0.51
N SER A 5 6.80 -20.28 0.39
CA SER A 5 7.96 -21.15 0.21
C SER A 5 7.86 -22.07 -1.01
N HIS A 6 6.71 -22.10 -1.68
CA HIS A 6 6.44 -22.93 -2.84
C HIS A 6 6.52 -22.10 -4.13
N ALA A 7 7.22 -22.63 -5.13
CA ALA A 7 7.36 -22.00 -6.44
C ALA A 7 6.03 -21.95 -7.21
N ILE A 8 5.19 -22.97 -7.10
CA ILE A 8 3.82 -22.98 -7.65
C ILE A 8 2.81 -22.53 -6.60
N ARG A 9 1.93 -21.60 -6.96
CA ARG A 9 0.91 -21.04 -6.06
C ARG A 9 -0.32 -20.57 -6.80
N MET A 10 -1.45 -20.48 -6.11
CA MET A 10 -2.60 -19.75 -6.64
C MET A 10 -2.26 -18.26 -6.78
N THR A 11 -2.77 -17.63 -7.83
CA THR A 11 -2.61 -16.18 -8.08
C THR A 11 -3.27 -15.35 -6.97
N TRP A 12 -4.53 -15.68 -6.64
CA TRP A 12 -5.30 -15.13 -5.53
C TRP A 12 -6.41 -16.12 -5.14
N ASP A 13 -6.80 -16.17 -3.87
CA ASP A 13 -7.83 -17.12 -3.38
C ASP A 13 -9.20 -16.91 -4.05
N HIS A 14 -9.46 -15.71 -4.56
CA HIS A 14 -10.68 -15.36 -5.29
C HIS A 14 -10.42 -15.01 -6.76
N ALA A 15 -9.30 -15.46 -7.34
CA ALA A 15 -9.03 -15.27 -8.76
C ALA A 15 -10.11 -15.93 -9.62
N SER A 16 -10.55 -15.23 -10.67
CA SER A 16 -11.52 -15.74 -11.63
C SER A 16 -10.99 -15.54 -13.06
N PRO A 17 -10.70 -16.62 -13.82
CA PRO A 17 -10.81 -18.01 -13.40
C PRO A 17 -9.75 -18.38 -12.33
N PRO A 18 -10.04 -19.34 -11.42
CA PRO A 18 -9.05 -19.84 -10.47
C PRO A 18 -7.81 -20.33 -11.22
N SER A 19 -6.71 -19.61 -11.05
CA SER A 19 -5.49 -19.81 -11.83
C SER A 19 -4.28 -19.94 -10.92
N TYR A 20 -3.37 -20.82 -11.30
CA TYR A 20 -2.08 -21.03 -10.65
C TYR A 20 -0.98 -20.34 -11.46
N MET A 21 0.05 -19.90 -10.76
CA MET A 21 1.26 -19.29 -11.32
C MET A 21 2.48 -20.01 -10.76
N ILE A 22 3.50 -20.14 -11.60
CA ILE A 22 4.82 -20.63 -11.20
C ILE A 22 5.74 -19.42 -11.14
N ASN A 23 6.38 -19.21 -9.99
CA ASN A 23 7.43 -18.22 -9.84
C ASN A 23 8.76 -18.83 -10.33
N GLU A 24 9.24 -18.37 -11.48
CA GLU A 24 10.48 -18.86 -12.09
C GLU A 24 11.72 -18.57 -11.25
N ASP A 25 11.74 -17.48 -10.47
CA ASP A 25 12.88 -17.11 -9.62
C ASP A 25 13.16 -18.13 -8.50
N ILE A 26 12.14 -18.93 -8.13
CA ILE A 26 12.20 -19.93 -7.05
C ILE A 26 12.13 -21.35 -7.62
N CYS A 27 11.55 -21.53 -8.81
CA CYS A 27 11.33 -22.84 -9.41
C CYS A 27 12.64 -23.52 -9.78
N THR A 28 12.87 -24.72 -9.24
CA THR A 28 14.03 -25.55 -9.58
C THR A 28 13.79 -26.49 -10.76
N LYS A 29 12.60 -26.45 -11.38
CA LYS A 29 12.15 -27.38 -12.43
C LYS A 29 12.33 -28.86 -12.05
N CYS A 30 11.85 -29.24 -10.86
CA CYS A 30 11.97 -30.60 -10.34
C CYS A 30 10.85 -31.57 -10.77
N ASP A 31 9.97 -31.15 -11.68
CA ASP A 31 8.84 -31.91 -12.27
C ASP A 31 7.76 -32.44 -11.30
N LEU A 32 7.98 -32.42 -9.98
CA LEU A 32 7.02 -32.94 -8.98
C LEU A 32 5.60 -32.37 -9.13
N CYS A 33 5.48 -31.09 -9.49
CA CYS A 33 4.18 -30.46 -9.69
C CYS A 33 3.45 -30.97 -10.94
N GLN A 34 4.18 -31.32 -12.00
CA GLN A 34 3.61 -31.91 -13.22
C GLN A 34 3.06 -33.30 -12.96
N GLU A 35 3.82 -34.14 -12.25
CA GLU A 35 3.44 -35.53 -11.94
C GLU A 35 2.13 -35.62 -11.13
N ILE A 36 1.92 -34.71 -10.18
CA ILE A 36 0.73 -34.72 -9.31
C ILE A 36 -0.48 -34.03 -9.95
N CYS A 37 -0.31 -33.32 -11.07
CA CYS A 37 -1.36 -32.51 -11.67
C CYS A 37 -2.40 -33.39 -12.37
N PRO A 38 -3.64 -33.51 -11.86
CA PRO A 38 -4.62 -34.45 -12.40
C PRO A 38 -5.11 -34.05 -13.80
N THR A 39 -5.02 -32.77 -14.15
CA THR A 39 -5.43 -32.24 -15.46
C THR A 39 -4.28 -32.20 -16.47
N GLY A 40 -3.03 -32.47 -16.05
CA GLY A 40 -1.85 -32.32 -16.90
C GLY A 40 -1.61 -30.89 -17.40
N ALA A 41 -2.13 -29.88 -16.68
CA ALA A 41 -2.11 -28.48 -17.14
C ALA A 41 -0.75 -27.76 -16.98
N ILE A 42 0.20 -28.35 -16.26
CA ILE A 42 1.47 -27.69 -15.93
C ILE A 42 2.51 -28.00 -17.01
N ASP A 43 2.99 -26.95 -17.67
CA ASP A 43 4.09 -27.01 -18.62
C ASP A 43 5.24 -26.09 -18.17
N LEU A 44 6.32 -26.69 -17.65
CA LEU A 44 7.53 -26.00 -17.18
C LEU A 44 8.47 -25.54 -18.32
N ASN A 45 8.17 -25.94 -19.55
CA ASN A 45 8.90 -25.58 -20.76
C ASN A 45 8.10 -24.64 -21.67
N ARG A 46 6.92 -24.18 -21.20
CA ARG A 46 6.10 -23.23 -21.94
C ARG A 46 6.90 -21.97 -22.24
N THR A 47 6.98 -21.60 -23.51
CA THR A 47 7.62 -20.37 -23.95
C THR A 47 6.62 -19.24 -24.03
N GLU A 48 7.12 -18.00 -23.99
CA GLU A 48 6.31 -16.83 -24.30
C GLU A 48 5.78 -16.91 -25.74
N GLU A 49 4.52 -16.54 -25.94
CA GLU A 49 3.87 -16.49 -27.24
C GLU A 49 3.50 -15.04 -27.56
N GLU A 50 3.96 -14.54 -28.70
CA GLU A 50 3.53 -13.25 -29.21
C GLU A 50 2.20 -13.39 -29.97
N ILE A 51 1.18 -12.67 -29.50
CA ILE A 51 -0.14 -12.65 -30.14
C ILE A 51 -0.36 -11.26 -30.75
N VAL A 52 -0.66 -11.23 -32.06
CA VAL A 52 -1.00 -9.99 -32.76
C VAL A 52 -2.52 -9.83 -32.79
N LEU A 53 -3.01 -8.73 -32.22
CA LEU A 53 -4.43 -8.38 -32.20
C LEU A 53 -4.68 -7.13 -33.04
N THR A 54 -5.68 -7.17 -33.92
CA THR A 54 -6.21 -5.99 -34.60
C THR A 54 -7.40 -5.48 -33.80
N VAL A 55 -7.32 -4.24 -33.31
CA VAL A 55 -8.34 -3.60 -32.47
C VAL A 55 -8.62 -2.18 -32.95
N ASP A 56 -9.84 -1.71 -32.72
CA ASP A 56 -10.24 -0.33 -33.04
C ASP A 56 -9.83 0.68 -31.96
N GLU A 57 -9.80 0.25 -30.69
CA GLU A 57 -9.52 1.11 -29.53
C GLU A 57 -8.67 0.37 -28.49
N VAL A 58 -7.82 1.13 -27.78
CA VAL A 58 -7.04 0.66 -26.63
C VAL A 58 -7.35 1.54 -25.42
N THR A 59 -7.85 0.92 -24.35
CA THR A 59 -8.12 1.61 -23.08
C THR A 59 -7.02 1.32 -22.05
N TRP A 60 -6.39 2.36 -21.53
CA TRP A 60 -5.34 2.25 -20.51
C TRP A 60 -5.95 2.29 -19.10
N ALA A 61 -6.01 1.14 -18.43
CA ALA A 61 -6.51 0.99 -17.06
C ALA A 61 -5.48 0.34 -16.13
N THR A 62 -4.20 0.70 -16.30
CA THR A 62 -3.06 0.09 -15.59
C THR A 62 -2.95 0.47 -14.11
N GLY A 63 -3.74 1.44 -13.66
CA GLY A 63 -3.86 1.79 -12.24
C GLY A 63 -2.59 2.42 -11.65
N PHE A 64 -2.32 2.08 -10.39
CA PHE A 64 -1.26 2.66 -9.58
C PHE A 64 -0.62 1.60 -8.69
N ARG A 65 0.46 1.99 -8.01
CA ARG A 65 1.12 1.21 -6.97
C ARG A 65 1.60 2.11 -5.84
N GLU A 66 1.94 1.51 -4.71
CA GLU A 66 2.73 2.20 -3.69
C GLU A 66 4.19 2.28 -4.15
N ALA A 67 4.77 3.46 -4.01
CA ALA A 67 6.17 3.69 -4.27
C ALA A 67 7.03 3.23 -3.09
N ASP A 68 8.28 2.87 -3.40
CA ASP A 68 9.26 2.54 -2.38
C ASP A 68 9.74 3.81 -1.64
N LEU A 69 9.47 3.84 -0.33
CA LEU A 69 9.86 4.91 0.58
C LEU A 69 11.27 4.75 1.15
N SER A 70 12.03 3.71 0.78
CA SER A 70 13.41 3.49 1.24
C SER A 70 14.34 4.70 1.05
N LYS A 71 14.08 5.52 0.02
CA LYS A 71 14.84 6.75 -0.28
C LYS A 71 14.56 7.91 0.69
N LEU A 72 13.48 7.83 1.47
CA LEU A 72 13.14 8.80 2.51
C LEU A 72 13.43 8.16 3.87
N GLU A 73 14.71 8.12 4.21
CA GLU A 73 15.25 7.43 5.40
C GLU A 73 14.53 7.84 6.70
N GLU A 74 14.02 9.07 6.77
CA GLU A 74 13.30 9.57 7.94
C GLU A 74 11.99 8.84 8.23
N PHE A 75 11.41 8.12 7.26
CA PHE A 75 10.23 7.29 7.47
C PHE A 75 10.56 5.87 7.96
N GLY A 76 11.84 5.48 7.98
CA GLY A 76 12.28 4.18 8.49
C GLY A 76 11.74 2.98 7.70
N SER A 77 11.29 3.18 6.45
CA SER A 77 10.79 2.09 5.60
C SER A 77 11.84 0.99 5.46
N GLY A 78 11.44 -0.28 5.66
CA GLY A 78 12.34 -1.44 5.59
C GLY A 78 13.29 -1.60 6.80
N THR A 79 13.33 -0.67 7.75
CA THR A 79 14.23 -0.76 8.93
C THR A 79 13.65 -1.60 10.08
N HIS A 80 12.33 -1.83 10.08
CA HIS A 80 11.64 -2.65 11.07
C HIS A 80 10.44 -3.36 10.43
N PRO A 81 10.18 -4.64 10.73
CA PRO A 81 9.06 -5.38 10.15
C PRO A 81 7.67 -4.83 10.53
N ASP A 82 7.58 -4.08 11.64
CA ASP A 82 6.33 -3.42 12.07
C ASP A 82 6.18 -1.98 11.54
N ILE A 83 7.10 -1.50 10.70
CA ILE A 83 6.91 -0.32 9.85
C ILE A 83 6.46 -0.85 8.49
N MET A 84 5.22 -0.56 8.11
CA MET A 84 4.61 -1.08 6.89
C MET A 84 4.03 0.03 6.04
N SER A 85 3.93 -0.21 4.75
CA SER A 85 3.07 0.60 3.87
C SER A 85 1.59 0.39 4.18
N ALA A 86 0.71 1.21 3.58
CA ALA A 86 -0.73 1.08 3.78
C ALA A 86 -1.26 -0.22 3.17
N MET A 87 -0.77 -0.62 1.99
CA MET A 87 -1.18 -1.88 1.35
C MET A 87 -0.61 -3.11 2.05
N GLU A 88 0.64 -3.06 2.51
CA GLU A 88 1.21 -4.13 3.33
C GLU A 88 0.43 -4.33 4.62
N PHE A 89 -0.03 -3.24 5.23
CA PHE A 89 -0.87 -3.29 6.41
C PHE A 89 -2.24 -3.91 6.08
N GLU A 90 -2.92 -3.50 5.00
CA GLU A 90 -4.18 -4.13 4.57
C GLU A 90 -4.04 -5.62 4.29
N GLU A 91 -3.03 -6.02 3.53
CA GLU A 91 -2.78 -7.44 3.28
C GLU A 91 -2.57 -8.17 4.60
N TRP A 92 -1.77 -7.59 5.51
CA TRP A 92 -1.51 -8.19 6.81
C TRP A 92 -2.77 -8.38 7.64
N ILE A 93 -3.68 -7.39 7.70
CA ILE A 93 -4.91 -7.48 8.50
C ILE A 93 -6.10 -8.10 7.76
N SER A 94 -5.94 -8.49 6.50
CA SER A 94 -7.01 -9.12 5.71
C SER A 94 -7.35 -10.52 6.23
N GLU A 95 -8.62 -10.90 6.15
CA GLU A 95 -9.11 -12.24 6.51
C GLU A 95 -8.54 -13.33 5.58
N ALA A 96 -8.32 -12.99 4.30
CA ALA A 96 -7.60 -13.84 3.33
C ALA A 96 -6.08 -13.62 3.37
N GLY A 97 -5.61 -12.69 4.22
CA GLY A 97 -4.20 -12.35 4.36
C GLY A 97 -3.41 -13.36 5.19
N PRO A 98 -2.08 -13.20 5.26
CA PRO A 98 -1.19 -14.09 6.03
C PRO A 98 -1.51 -14.13 7.53
N ASN A 99 -2.08 -13.07 8.10
CA ASN A 99 -2.49 -13.01 9.51
C ASN A 99 -3.98 -13.37 9.73
N ARG A 100 -4.70 -13.79 8.69
CA ARG A 100 -6.11 -14.27 8.76
C ARG A 100 -7.07 -13.35 9.53
N GLY A 101 -6.92 -12.03 9.37
CA GLY A 101 -7.78 -11.06 10.05
C GLY A 101 -7.34 -10.68 11.47
N ASP A 102 -6.28 -11.28 12.01
CA ASP A 102 -5.78 -10.95 13.35
C ASP A 102 -5.05 -9.59 13.35
N ILE A 103 -4.98 -8.98 14.54
CA ILE A 103 -4.22 -7.75 14.78
C ILE A 103 -2.96 -8.11 15.57
N ARG A 104 -1.87 -8.39 14.85
CA ARG A 104 -0.59 -8.81 15.44
C ARG A 104 0.57 -8.01 14.84
N LYS A 105 1.63 -7.83 15.61
CA LYS A 105 2.93 -7.38 15.08
C LYS A 105 3.54 -8.45 14.18
N LYS A 106 4.12 -8.05 13.03
CA LYS A 106 4.92 -8.95 12.18
C LYS A 106 6.19 -9.42 12.90
N SER A 107 6.76 -8.59 13.78
CA SER A 107 8.01 -8.93 14.49
C SER A 107 7.89 -10.06 15.51
N SER A 108 6.75 -10.16 16.19
CA SER A 108 6.61 -10.93 17.44
C SER A 108 5.28 -11.65 17.57
N LEU A 109 4.35 -11.47 16.62
CA LEU A 109 3.01 -12.02 16.62
C LEU A 109 2.13 -11.65 17.84
N SER A 110 2.60 -10.72 18.67
CA SER A 110 1.85 -10.19 19.81
C SER A 110 0.94 -9.03 19.38
N THR A 111 -0.14 -8.81 20.12
CA THR A 111 -1.09 -7.72 19.84
C THR A 111 -0.46 -6.36 20.09
N PRO A 112 -0.49 -5.42 19.13
CA PRO A 112 0.00 -4.07 19.31
C PRO A 112 -0.89 -3.28 20.29
N GLN A 113 -0.27 -2.60 21.25
CA GLN A 113 -0.96 -1.66 22.14
C GLN A 113 -1.12 -0.29 21.49
N SER A 114 -0.26 0.03 20.50
CA SER A 114 -0.31 1.32 19.81
C SER A 114 0.12 1.27 18.34
N ILE A 115 -0.66 1.92 17.49
CA ILE A 115 -0.43 2.00 16.03
C ILE A 115 -0.44 3.47 15.62
N ALA A 116 0.61 3.89 14.90
CA ALA A 116 0.68 5.22 14.30
C ALA A 116 0.41 5.15 12.79
N PHE A 117 -0.51 5.96 12.30
CA PHE A 117 -0.78 6.16 10.87
C PHE A 117 -0.15 7.48 10.42
N ILE A 118 0.79 7.41 9.47
CA ILE A 118 1.54 8.58 9.00
C ILE A 118 0.99 9.03 7.67
N GLN A 119 0.25 10.13 7.65
CA GLN A 119 -0.26 10.69 6.40
C GLN A 119 0.85 11.35 5.58
N CYS A 120 0.64 11.37 4.27
CA CYS A 120 1.55 12.03 3.33
C CYS A 120 2.99 11.49 3.42
N ALA A 121 3.14 10.18 3.71
CA ALA A 121 4.42 9.51 3.53
C ALA A 121 4.75 9.50 2.04
N GLY A 122 5.84 10.17 1.64
CA GLY A 122 6.26 10.40 0.24
C GLY A 122 5.34 11.24 -0.66
N ALA A 123 4.08 11.45 -0.30
CA ALA A 123 3.15 12.34 -1.00
C ALA A 123 3.20 13.78 -0.44
N ARG A 124 2.84 14.77 -1.25
CA ARG A 124 3.01 16.21 -0.93
C ARG A 124 4.43 16.53 -0.47
N ASP A 125 5.40 15.89 -1.10
CA ASP A 125 6.83 16.02 -0.83
C ASP A 125 7.56 16.36 -2.13
N LYS A 126 8.21 17.52 -2.17
CA LYS A 126 8.96 17.96 -3.36
C LYS A 126 10.15 17.05 -3.68
N ARG A 127 10.62 16.26 -2.71
CA ARG A 127 11.73 15.31 -2.90
C ARG A 127 11.30 14.03 -3.59
N MET A 128 9.99 13.72 -3.61
CA MET A 128 9.45 12.49 -4.19
C MET A 128 8.19 12.76 -5.03
N PHE A 129 7.01 12.89 -4.41
CA PHE A 129 5.76 13.21 -5.12
C PHE A 129 5.16 14.54 -4.64
N PRO A 130 5.19 15.61 -5.46
CA PRO A 130 4.66 16.92 -5.06
C PRO A 130 3.12 16.98 -5.00
N TYR A 131 2.43 15.93 -5.42
CA TYR A 131 0.98 15.83 -5.46
C TYR A 131 0.40 15.05 -4.27
N CYS A 132 -0.92 15.17 -4.08
CA CYS A 132 -1.66 14.39 -3.09
C CYS A 132 -2.09 13.05 -3.68
N ALA A 133 -1.95 11.96 -2.92
CA ALA A 133 -2.45 10.64 -3.32
C ALA A 133 -3.98 10.48 -3.20
N THR A 134 -4.69 11.50 -2.70
CA THR A 134 -6.16 11.63 -2.57
C THR A 134 -6.85 10.64 -1.62
N VAL A 135 -6.45 9.37 -1.60
CA VAL A 135 -7.13 8.29 -0.87
C VAL A 135 -6.55 8.03 0.52
N CYS A 136 -5.32 8.46 0.80
CA CYS A 136 -4.56 8.05 1.99
C CYS A 136 -5.21 8.48 3.32
N CYS A 137 -5.87 9.63 3.36
CA CYS A 137 -6.62 10.10 4.54
C CYS A 137 -7.80 9.18 4.86
N MET A 138 -8.62 8.88 3.86
CA MET A 138 -9.78 7.99 4.02
C MET A 138 -9.36 6.55 4.31
N HIS A 139 -8.28 6.09 3.69
CA HIS A 139 -7.75 4.75 3.92
C HIS A 139 -7.34 4.56 5.39
N ALA A 140 -6.59 5.52 5.96
CA ALA A 140 -6.21 5.44 7.37
C ALA A 140 -7.40 5.52 8.33
N LEU A 141 -8.39 6.38 8.04
CA LEU A 141 -9.62 6.43 8.83
C LEU A 141 -10.37 5.09 8.79
N LYS A 142 -10.44 4.45 7.62
CA LYS A 142 -11.01 3.11 7.46
C LYS A 142 -10.25 2.08 8.27
N GLN A 143 -8.93 2.02 8.14
CA GLN A 143 -8.08 1.08 8.87
C GLN A 143 -8.20 1.27 10.38
N ALA A 144 -8.07 2.51 10.87
CA ALA A 144 -8.14 2.82 12.29
C ALA A 144 -9.51 2.48 12.88
N ARG A 145 -10.60 2.79 12.17
CA ARG A 145 -11.96 2.41 12.59
C ARG A 145 -12.15 0.89 12.58
N TRP A 146 -11.66 0.18 11.56
CA TRP A 146 -11.74 -1.28 11.49
C TRP A 146 -10.99 -1.93 12.66
N LEU A 147 -9.80 -1.41 12.99
CA LEU A 147 -9.00 -1.88 14.13
C LEU A 147 -9.73 -1.67 15.44
N LYS A 148 -10.25 -0.47 15.71
CA LYS A 148 -10.93 -0.17 16.98
C LYS A 148 -12.18 -1.02 17.22
N LYS A 149 -12.85 -1.48 16.15
CA LYS A 149 -13.97 -2.44 16.26
C LYS A 149 -13.53 -3.85 16.69
N ARG A 150 -12.29 -4.27 16.39
CA ARG A 150 -11.76 -5.61 16.67
C ARG A 150 -10.81 -5.64 17.88
N SER A 151 -10.11 -4.54 18.14
CA SER A 151 -9.21 -4.32 19.27
C SER A 151 -9.46 -2.92 19.83
N SER A 152 -10.45 -2.80 20.70
CA SER A 152 -10.84 -1.52 21.31
C SER A 152 -9.75 -0.92 22.19
N GLN A 153 -8.84 -1.76 22.73
CA GLN A 153 -7.74 -1.35 23.59
C GLN A 153 -6.53 -0.79 22.82
N THR A 154 -6.37 -1.12 21.53
CA THR A 154 -5.25 -0.62 20.73
C THR A 154 -5.44 0.87 20.46
N ARG A 155 -4.48 1.69 20.92
CA ARG A 155 -4.47 3.13 20.67
C ARG A 155 -4.06 3.41 19.22
N CYS A 156 -4.94 4.06 18.47
CA CYS A 156 -4.67 4.48 17.10
C CYS A 156 -4.41 5.99 17.07
N THR A 157 -3.24 6.40 16.57
CA THR A 157 -2.88 7.80 16.40
C THR A 157 -2.66 8.11 14.92
N ILE A 158 -3.34 9.11 14.37
CA ILE A 158 -3.15 9.57 13.00
C ILE A 158 -2.37 10.88 13.00
N PHE A 159 -1.19 10.86 12.40
CA PHE A 159 -0.36 12.04 12.16
C PHE A 159 -0.72 12.61 10.79
N TYR A 160 -1.16 13.88 10.76
CA TYR A 160 -1.67 14.50 9.54
C TYR A 160 -1.28 15.97 9.45
N THR A 161 -1.34 16.53 8.23
CA THR A 161 -1.25 17.98 8.01
C THR A 161 -2.64 18.56 7.80
N ASP A 162 -3.36 17.97 6.82
CA ASP A 162 -4.75 18.29 6.48
C ASP A 162 -5.49 16.97 6.31
N MET A 163 -6.69 16.86 6.88
CA MET A 163 -7.54 15.68 6.69
C MET A 163 -8.40 15.91 5.45
N ARG A 164 -8.12 15.18 4.37
CA ARG A 164 -8.84 15.34 3.08
C ARG A 164 -9.89 14.25 2.92
N THR A 165 -11.13 14.58 3.25
CA THR A 165 -12.29 13.68 3.19
C THR A 165 -13.23 14.13 2.06
N VAL A 166 -12.67 14.21 0.86
CA VAL A 166 -13.33 14.77 -0.32
C VAL A 166 -14.01 13.65 -1.09
N GLY A 167 -15.34 13.71 -1.18
CA GLY A 167 -16.17 12.69 -1.82
C GLY A 167 -17.56 12.64 -1.19
N THR A 168 -18.51 12.05 -1.90
CA THR A 168 -19.87 11.87 -1.37
C THR A 168 -19.82 11.00 -0.11
N ASN A 169 -20.42 11.48 0.97
CA ASN A 169 -20.48 10.82 2.29
C ASN A 169 -19.14 10.67 3.04
N TYR A 170 -18.04 11.25 2.53
CA TYR A 170 -16.71 11.06 3.15
C TYR A 170 -16.56 11.88 4.43
N TYR A 171 -17.18 13.05 4.50
CA TYR A 171 -17.20 13.88 5.70
C TYR A 171 -17.91 13.16 6.86
N GLU A 172 -19.10 12.64 6.61
CA GLU A 172 -19.91 11.89 7.57
C GLU A 172 -19.19 10.61 8.01
N TYR A 173 -18.54 9.91 7.07
CA TYR A 173 -17.71 8.76 7.40
C TYR A 173 -16.56 9.15 8.34
N ALA A 174 -15.87 10.24 8.05
CA ALA A 174 -14.74 10.70 8.83
C ALA A 174 -15.15 11.13 10.25
N GLN A 175 -16.24 11.88 10.39
CA GLN A 175 -16.79 12.22 11.71
C GLN A 175 -17.09 10.97 12.52
N ARG A 176 -17.82 10.01 11.94
CA ARG A 176 -18.12 8.74 12.61
C ARG A 176 -16.86 7.95 12.96
N ALA A 177 -15.86 7.94 12.09
CA ALA A 177 -14.60 7.26 12.39
C ALA A 177 -13.88 7.93 13.57
N MET A 178 -13.86 9.26 13.64
CA MET A 178 -13.24 9.98 14.75
C MET A 178 -14.00 9.80 16.07
N GLU A 179 -15.33 9.83 16.02
CA GLU A 179 -16.22 9.67 17.19
C GLU A 179 -16.26 8.22 17.70
N GLU A 180 -16.54 7.25 16.83
CA GLU A 180 -16.72 5.84 17.22
C GLU A 180 -15.41 5.16 17.63
N ALA A 181 -14.28 5.58 17.03
CA ALA A 181 -13.01 4.88 17.19
C ALA A 181 -12.02 5.60 18.13
N GLU A 182 -12.44 6.67 18.83
CA GLU A 182 -11.61 7.41 19.79
C GLU A 182 -10.19 7.69 19.26
N LEU A 183 -10.12 8.11 18.00
CA LEU A 183 -8.85 8.27 17.29
C LEU A 183 -8.11 9.48 17.84
N GLU A 184 -6.82 9.30 18.17
CA GLU A 184 -5.96 10.43 18.49
C GLU A 184 -5.49 11.07 17.18
N LEU A 185 -5.85 12.33 16.94
CA LEU A 185 -5.41 13.08 15.77
C LEU A 185 -4.31 14.06 16.18
N ILE A 186 -3.11 13.91 15.59
CA ILE A 186 -2.00 14.82 15.82
C ILE A 186 -1.70 15.57 14.53
N ARG A 187 -1.90 16.90 14.57
CA ARG A 187 -1.56 17.76 13.44
C ARG A 187 -0.06 18.03 13.44
N GLY A 188 0.67 17.26 12.66
CA GLY A 188 2.12 17.30 12.56
C GLY A 188 2.63 16.23 11.61
N ARG A 189 3.55 16.60 10.71
CA ARG A 189 4.28 15.62 9.90
C ARG A 189 5.47 15.12 10.72
N PRO A 190 5.60 13.81 11.00
CA PRO A 190 6.77 13.30 11.69
C PRO A 190 8.06 13.63 10.94
N GLY A 191 9.09 14.00 11.69
CA GLY A 191 10.41 14.31 11.14
C GLY A 191 11.40 13.15 11.22
N LEU A 192 11.11 12.12 12.03
CA LEU A 192 11.94 10.93 12.15
C LEU A 192 11.14 9.76 12.73
N ILE A 193 11.26 8.59 12.10
CA ILE A 193 10.65 7.31 12.50
C ILE A 193 11.77 6.28 12.50
N LEU A 194 12.13 5.78 13.68
CA LEU A 194 13.23 4.82 13.82
C LEU A 194 12.88 3.68 14.77
N PRO A 195 13.40 2.47 14.53
CA PRO A 195 13.37 1.41 15.51
C PRO A 195 14.08 1.87 16.79
N LEU A 196 13.47 1.62 17.95
CA LEU A 196 14.13 1.85 19.24
C LEU A 196 15.16 0.74 19.51
N PRO A 197 16.21 1.03 20.32
CA PRO A 197 17.16 0.02 20.75
C PRO A 197 16.48 -1.20 21.36
N LYS A 198 17.15 -2.37 21.30
CA LYS A 198 16.67 -3.64 21.86
C LYS A 198 15.31 -4.12 21.32
N LYS A 199 14.87 -3.62 20.15
CA LYS A 199 13.58 -3.96 19.52
C LYS A 199 12.37 -3.60 20.40
N GLU A 200 12.48 -2.53 21.19
CA GLU A 200 11.42 -2.07 22.08
C GLU A 200 10.36 -1.22 21.36
N GLY A 201 10.06 -1.50 20.10
CA GLY A 201 9.11 -0.74 19.28
C GLY A 201 9.76 0.34 18.43
N ILE A 202 8.97 1.33 18.03
CA ILE A 202 9.33 2.34 17.03
C ILE A 202 9.13 3.74 17.65
N GLY A 203 10.17 4.57 17.60
CA GLY A 203 10.14 5.95 18.08
C GLY A 203 9.78 6.90 16.95
N ILE A 204 8.82 7.79 17.21
CA ILE A 204 8.39 8.82 16.26
C ILE A 204 8.66 10.19 16.88
N ARG A 205 9.50 10.98 16.22
CA ARG A 205 9.73 12.40 16.56
C ARG A 205 8.87 13.27 15.66
N TYR A 206 8.05 14.12 16.27
CA TYR A 206 7.14 15.01 15.56
C TYR A 206 6.96 16.33 16.30
N GLU A 207 6.54 17.35 15.58
CA GLU A 207 6.03 18.59 16.15
C GLU A 207 4.50 18.54 16.12
N ASN A 208 3.85 18.72 17.27
CA ASN A 208 2.42 18.96 17.32
C ASN A 208 2.16 20.45 17.07
N THR A 209 1.72 20.79 15.87
CA THR A 209 1.52 22.19 15.46
C THR A 209 0.41 22.90 16.23
N MET A 210 -0.51 22.16 16.86
CA MET A 210 -1.56 22.76 17.69
C MET A 210 -1.01 23.21 19.05
N THR A 211 -0.03 22.47 19.60
CA THR A 211 0.58 22.76 20.91
C THR A 211 1.96 23.41 20.81
N GLN A 212 2.54 23.45 19.60
CA GLN A 212 3.89 23.94 19.29
C GLN A 212 4.99 23.21 20.09
N LYS A 213 4.76 21.93 20.41
CA LYS A 213 5.71 21.10 21.13
C LYS A 213 6.32 20.04 20.22
N ILE A 214 7.62 19.85 20.36
CA ILE A 214 8.33 18.72 19.77
C ILE A 214 8.25 17.57 20.79
N GLU A 215 7.74 16.44 20.35
CA GLU A 215 7.57 15.24 21.15
C GLU A 215 8.28 14.06 20.49
N ILE A 216 8.66 13.08 21.32
CA ILE A 216 9.07 11.76 20.87
C ILE A 216 8.16 10.77 21.56
N ARG A 217 7.47 9.93 20.78
CA ARG A 217 6.55 8.92 21.32
C ARG A 217 6.86 7.55 20.73
N LYS A 218 6.78 6.53 21.58
CA LYS A 218 6.92 5.12 21.20
C LYS A 218 5.59 4.57 20.68
N PHE A 219 5.69 3.76 19.63
CA PHE A 219 4.60 2.98 19.05
C PHE A 219 5.03 1.53 18.82
N ASP A 220 4.07 0.62 18.77
CA ASP A 220 4.34 -0.80 18.49
C ASP A 220 4.35 -1.09 16.99
N MET A 221 3.54 -0.37 16.21
CA MET A 221 3.46 -0.46 14.76
C MET A 221 3.32 0.92 14.12
N VAL A 222 3.81 1.05 12.89
CA VAL A 222 3.69 2.26 12.09
C VAL A 222 3.19 1.90 10.70
N VAL A 223 2.19 2.62 10.22
CA VAL A 223 1.61 2.48 8.89
C VAL A 223 1.89 3.77 8.11
N LEU A 224 2.67 3.65 7.05
CA LEU A 224 3.04 4.75 6.16
C LEU A 224 1.96 4.90 5.08
N ASN A 225 1.12 5.92 5.22
CA ASN A 225 0.03 6.20 4.27
C ASN A 225 0.45 7.28 3.27
N GLY A 226 0.58 6.90 2.01
CA GLY A 226 0.85 7.84 0.92
C GLY A 226 1.53 7.22 -0.29
N ALA A 227 2.29 8.06 -0.99
CA ALA A 227 3.17 7.71 -2.12
C ALA A 227 2.58 6.72 -3.12
N LEU A 228 1.38 7.00 -3.62
CA LEU A 228 0.87 6.28 -4.78
C LEU A 228 1.46 6.87 -6.05
N GLU A 229 2.04 6.03 -6.88
CA GLU A 229 2.54 6.41 -8.20
C GLU A 229 1.85 5.62 -9.31
N PRO A 230 1.68 6.21 -10.50
CA PRO A 230 1.14 5.50 -11.66
C PRO A 230 2.00 4.31 -12.04
N TRP A 231 1.37 3.20 -12.45
CA TRP A 231 2.11 2.00 -12.87
C TRP A 231 3.02 2.28 -14.07
N LEU A 232 2.54 3.10 -15.02
CA LEU A 232 3.25 3.44 -16.26
C LEU A 232 4.56 4.21 -16.03
N ARG A 233 4.75 4.82 -14.85
CA ARG A 233 5.97 5.58 -14.53
C ARG A 233 7.25 4.71 -14.54
N GLN A 234 7.11 3.40 -14.39
CA GLN A 234 8.23 2.46 -14.45
C GLN A 234 8.62 2.01 -15.85
N MET A 235 7.72 2.20 -16.83
CA MET A 235 7.95 1.68 -18.17
C MET A 235 8.93 2.59 -18.90
N ASP A 236 9.67 2.00 -19.84
CA ASP A 236 10.57 2.74 -20.70
C ASP A 236 9.76 3.72 -21.57
N PRO A 237 9.99 5.05 -21.47
CA PRO A 237 9.30 6.03 -22.31
C PRO A 237 9.51 5.79 -23.81
N GLU A 238 10.57 5.11 -24.21
CA GLU A 238 10.87 4.79 -25.62
C GLU A 238 10.11 3.55 -26.12
N GLN A 239 9.45 2.81 -25.23
CA GLN A 239 8.65 1.65 -25.60
C GLN A 239 7.47 2.09 -26.46
N LYS A 240 7.42 1.58 -27.70
CA LYS A 240 6.35 1.87 -28.65
C LYS A 240 4.99 1.48 -28.07
N GLY A 241 4.00 2.35 -28.25
CA GLY A 241 2.62 2.10 -27.85
C GLY A 241 2.25 2.59 -26.46
N ILE A 242 3.20 3.12 -25.67
CA ILE A 242 2.86 3.75 -24.38
C ILE A 242 2.25 5.14 -24.63
N PRO A 243 1.15 5.50 -23.93
CA PRO A 243 0.55 6.82 -24.04
C PRO A 243 1.48 7.90 -23.48
N SER A 244 1.30 9.14 -23.95
CA SER A 244 2.04 10.28 -23.38
C SER A 244 1.71 10.42 -21.90
N LEU A 245 2.76 10.66 -21.08
CA LEU A 245 2.64 10.88 -19.65
C LEU A 245 2.99 12.33 -19.29
N ASP A 246 2.36 12.84 -18.23
CA ASP A 246 2.70 14.13 -17.64
C ASP A 246 3.99 14.08 -16.81
N ASN A 247 4.42 15.22 -16.28
CA ASN A 247 5.62 15.34 -15.43
C ASN A 247 5.54 14.57 -14.10
N HIS A 248 4.40 13.98 -13.79
CA HIS A 248 4.15 13.18 -12.60
C HIS A 248 4.02 11.68 -12.91
N GLY A 249 4.01 11.31 -14.19
CA GLY A 249 3.89 9.94 -14.69
C GLY A 249 2.45 9.49 -14.91
N PHE A 250 1.46 10.38 -14.77
CA PHE A 250 0.06 10.09 -15.10
C PHE A 250 -0.17 10.27 -16.60
N LEU A 251 -1.25 9.70 -17.13
CA LEU A 251 -1.65 9.93 -18.52
C LEU A 251 -1.80 11.43 -18.79
N ALA A 252 -1.12 11.93 -19.82
CA ALA A 252 -1.22 13.31 -20.25
C ALA A 252 -2.62 13.62 -20.78
N LYS A 253 -3.08 14.86 -20.58
CA LYS A 253 -4.42 15.30 -21.01
C LYS A 253 -4.52 15.65 -22.51
N GLU A 254 -3.48 15.46 -23.31
CA GLU A 254 -3.47 15.88 -24.72
C GLU A 254 -3.85 14.75 -25.70
N GLY A 255 -4.82 15.03 -26.60
CA GLY A 255 -5.00 14.31 -27.87
C GLY A 255 -6.38 13.72 -28.15
N ASN A 256 -6.90 14.00 -29.35
CA ASN A 256 -8.22 13.61 -29.89
C ASN A 256 -8.66 12.17 -29.55
N GLY A 257 -9.77 12.04 -28.83
CA GLY A 257 -10.43 10.74 -28.59
C GLY A 257 -10.13 10.09 -27.24
N ILE A 258 -9.24 10.65 -26.42
CA ILE A 258 -8.96 10.12 -25.08
C ILE A 258 -10.00 10.67 -24.10
N SER A 259 -11.03 9.88 -23.77
CA SER A 259 -11.89 10.16 -22.62
C SER A 259 -11.14 9.80 -21.34
N ASN A 260 -10.51 10.80 -20.72
CA ASN A 260 -9.81 10.62 -19.45
C ASN A 260 -10.79 10.53 -18.28
N LEU A 261 -11.05 9.31 -17.81
CA LEU A 261 -11.55 9.04 -16.46
C LEU A 261 -10.37 8.55 -15.61
N ALA A 262 -9.51 9.46 -15.20
CA ALA A 262 -8.51 9.14 -14.19
C ALA A 262 -9.22 8.98 -12.84
N CYS A 263 -9.06 7.83 -12.19
CA CYS A 263 -9.32 7.68 -10.76
C CYS A 263 -8.24 8.43 -9.98
N GLY A 264 -8.36 9.76 -10.01
CA GLY A 264 -7.51 10.72 -9.34
C GLY A 264 -8.29 12.01 -9.39
N PHE A 265 -9.03 12.31 -8.33
CA PHE A 265 -9.76 13.57 -8.20
C PHE A 265 -8.74 14.71 -8.27
N SER A 266 -8.54 15.25 -9.47
CA SER A 266 -7.80 16.48 -9.76
C SER A 266 -8.71 17.67 -9.49
#